data_AF-A0A2S9F2B5-F1
#
_entry.id   AF-A0A2S9F2B5-F1
#
_cell.length_a   1.000
_cell.length_b   1.000
_cell.length_c   1.000
_cell.angle_alpha   90.00
_cell.angle_beta   90.00
_cell.angle_gamma   90.00
#
_symmetry.space_group_name_H-M   'P 1'
#
loop_
_entity.id
_entity.type
_entity.pdbx_description
1 polymer ?
#
loop_
_entity_poly.entity_id
_entity_poly.type
_entity_poly.pdbx_seq_one_letter_code
_entity_poly.pdbx_strand_id
1 'polypeptide(L)'
;FNALTAGASGAVFGLFGATFVVGKRLNMDVRSVLMIIGLNLAFTFIYPLISSQNISWQGHIGGLVTGAVVAAAFAYAPRQQRTLVQAGATVAVLVLFVALMLWRTADLRTLMGLA
;
A
#
# COMPACT_ATOMS: atom_id res chain seq x y z
N PHE A 1 -20.69 -5.40 -7.98
CA PHE A 1 -19.65 -4.39 -7.75
C PHE A 1 -19.65 -4.00 -6.27
N ASN A 2 -18.81 -4.64 -5.46
CA ASN A 2 -18.36 -4.26 -4.11
C ASN A 2 -17.87 -5.53 -3.41
N ALA A 3 -16.67 -5.97 -3.78
CA ALA A 3 -15.96 -6.93 -2.95
C ALA A 3 -15.41 -6.15 -1.76
N LEU A 4 -16.19 -6.07 -0.68
CA LEU A 4 -15.80 -5.49 0.63
C LEU A 4 -14.42 -6.02 1.12
N THR A 5 -13.97 -7.16 0.60
CA THR A 5 -12.74 -7.85 0.95
C THR A 5 -11.54 -7.55 0.04
N ALA A 6 -11.73 -6.99 -1.16
CA ALA A 6 -10.63 -6.85 -2.13
C ALA A 6 -9.60 -5.76 -1.77
N GLY A 7 -9.97 -4.78 -0.94
CA GLY A 7 -9.09 -3.67 -0.56
C GLY A 7 -8.36 -3.85 0.77
N ALA A 8 -8.94 -4.60 1.71
CA ALA A 8 -8.40 -4.73 3.07
C ALA A 8 -7.02 -5.41 3.09
N SER A 9 -6.83 -6.45 2.27
CA SER A 9 -5.55 -7.16 2.18
C SER A 9 -4.43 -6.24 1.66
N GLY A 10 -4.71 -5.35 0.70
CA GLY A 10 -3.76 -4.34 0.24
C GLY A 10 -3.27 -3.42 1.36
N ALA A 11 -4.16 -3.01 2.27
CA ALA A 11 -3.78 -2.21 3.44
C ALA A 11 -2.87 -2.98 4.41
N VAL A 12 -3.14 -4.28 4.63
CA VAL A 12 -2.27 -5.15 5.45
C VAL A 12 -0.88 -5.28 4.81
N PHE A 13 -0.81 -5.44 3.49
CA PHE A 13 0.46 -5.41 2.77
C PHE A 13 1.20 -4.07 2.95
N GLY A 14 0.49 -2.94 2.95
CA GLY A 14 1.08 -1.65 3.29
C GLY A 14 1.67 -1.59 4.70
N LEU A 15 0.99 -2.16 5.69
CA LEU A 15 1.52 -2.30 7.04
C LEU A 15 2.78 -3.19 7.09
N PHE A 16 2.82 -4.29 6.32
CA PHE A 16 4.04 -5.10 6.22
C PHE A 16 5.21 -4.34 5.61
N GLY A 17 4.97 -3.58 4.52
CA GLY A 17 5.99 -2.71 3.92
C GLY A 17 6.49 -1.65 4.89
N ALA A 18 5.59 -1.02 5.63
CA ALA A 18 5.95 -0.03 6.65
C ALA A 18 6.76 -0.65 7.80
N THR A 19 6.32 -1.80 8.30
CA THR A 19 6.98 -2.54 9.39
C THR A 19 8.38 -2.97 8.97
N PHE A 20 8.55 -3.46 7.74
CA PHE A 20 9.86 -3.80 7.20
C PHE A 20 10.82 -2.61 7.20
N VAL A 21 10.37 -1.45 6.71
CA VAL A 21 11.21 -0.24 6.62
C VAL A 21 11.59 0.26 8.02
N VAL A 22 10.63 0.34 8.94
CA VAL A 22 10.89 0.77 10.31
C VAL A 22 11.80 -0.22 11.04
N GLY A 23 11.52 -1.51 10.94
CA GLY A 23 12.35 -2.57 11.54
C GLY A 23 13.78 -2.54 11.04
N LYS A 24 13.99 -2.38 9.73
CA LYS A 24 15.32 -2.25 9.13
C LYS A 24 16.05 -1.00 9.62
N ARG A 25 15.36 0.13 9.74
CA ARG A 25 15.96 1.35 10.31
C ARG A 25 16.36 1.18 11.78
N LEU A 26 15.59 0.44 12.55
CA LEU A 26 15.87 0.15 13.96
C LEU A 26 16.86 -1.00 14.16
N ASN A 27 17.45 -1.55 13.09
CA ASN A 27 18.32 -2.73 13.12
C ASN A 27 17.67 -3.95 13.81
N MET A 28 16.35 -4.08 13.69
CA MET A 28 15.61 -5.25 14.18
C MET A 28 15.74 -6.42 13.19
N ASP A 29 15.55 -7.66 13.70
CA ASP A 29 15.44 -8.81 12.82
C ASP A 29 14.11 -8.77 12.04
N VAL A 30 14.20 -8.53 10.74
CA VAL A 30 13.06 -8.45 9.82
C VAL A 30 12.84 -9.74 9.03
N ARG A 31 13.58 -10.83 9.33
CA ARG A 31 13.46 -12.10 8.62
C ARG A 31 12.05 -12.67 8.68
N SER A 32 11.41 -12.62 9.85
CA SER A 32 10.03 -13.09 10.02
C SER A 32 9.04 -12.32 9.16
N VAL A 33 9.18 -10.99 9.11
CA VAL A 33 8.34 -10.10 8.29
C VAL A 33 8.53 -10.41 6.80
N LEU A 34 9.78 -10.56 6.35
CA LEU A 34 10.10 -10.93 4.98
C LEU A 34 9.56 -12.31 4.59
N MET A 35 9.64 -13.30 5.50
CA MET A 35 9.06 -14.62 5.29
C MET A 35 7.54 -14.54 5.10
N ILE A 36 6.84 -13.78 5.97
CA ILE A 36 5.39 -13.60 5.87
C ILE A 36 5.02 -12.88 4.57
N ILE A 37 5.72 -11.81 4.19
CA ILE A 37 5.51 -11.11 2.93
C ILE A 37 5.68 -12.07 1.74
N GLY A 38 6.79 -12.81 1.71
CA GLY A 38 7.11 -13.74 0.65
C GLY A 38 6.06 -14.85 0.53
N LEU A 39 5.64 -15.43 1.66
CA LEU A 39 4.59 -16.44 1.70
C LEU A 39 3.26 -15.89 1.15
N ASN A 40 2.82 -14.72 1.60
CA ASN A 40 1.56 -14.12 1.14
C ASN A 40 1.61 -13.75 -0.35
N LEU A 41 2.74 -13.25 -0.86
CA LEU A 41 2.93 -13.01 -2.29
C LEU A 41 2.93 -14.31 -3.09
N ALA A 42 3.62 -15.35 -2.62
CA ALA A 42 3.60 -16.67 -3.26
C ALA A 42 2.16 -17.19 -3.37
N PHE A 43 1.37 -17.13 -2.30
CA PHE A 43 -0.05 -17.48 -2.35
C PHE A 43 -0.84 -16.61 -3.34
N THR A 44 -0.56 -15.32 -3.40
CA THR A 44 -1.22 -14.38 -4.33
C THR A 44 -1.04 -14.79 -5.80
N PHE A 45 0.13 -15.31 -6.17
CA PHE A 45 0.44 -15.70 -7.55
C PHE A 45 0.17 -17.18 -7.84
N ILE A 46 0.27 -18.06 -6.85
CA ILE A 46 0.08 -19.51 -7.03
C ILE A 46 -1.40 -19.89 -6.95
N TYR A 47 -2.20 -19.23 -6.12
CA TYR A 47 -3.60 -19.57 -5.94
C TYR A 47 -4.43 -19.46 -7.24
N PRO A 48 -4.27 -18.42 -8.08
CA PRO A 48 -4.95 -18.34 -9.38
C PRO A 48 -4.53 -19.42 -10.39
N LEU A 49 -3.38 -20.08 -10.19
CA LEU A 49 -2.92 -21.18 -11.05
C LEU A 49 -3.64 -22.50 -10.73
N ILE A 50 -4.20 -22.62 -9.53
CA ILE A 50 -4.84 -23.84 -9.01
C ILE A 50 -6.36 -23.64 -8.85
N SER A 51 -6.82 -22.39 -8.77
CA SER A 51 -8.21 -21.99 -8.58
C SER A 51 -8.63 -20.97 -9.64
N SER A 52 -9.87 -21.02 -10.11
CA SER A 52 -10.45 -20.02 -11.03
C SER A 52 -10.71 -18.65 -10.38
N GLN A 53 -10.35 -18.47 -9.10
CA GLN A 53 -10.41 -17.18 -8.41
C GLN A 53 -9.13 -16.36 -8.59
N ASN A 54 -9.29 -15.18 -9.19
CA ASN A 54 -8.22 -14.20 -9.33
C ASN A 54 -8.03 -13.39 -8.04
N ILE A 55 -6.80 -13.32 -7.55
CA ILE A 55 -6.39 -12.43 -6.46
C ILE A 55 -5.80 -11.15 -7.06
N SER A 56 -6.19 -9.99 -6.52
CA SER A 56 -5.67 -8.67 -6.95
C SER A 56 -4.21 -8.49 -6.49
N TRP A 57 -3.27 -9.04 -7.25
CA TRP A 57 -1.84 -8.92 -6.99
C TRP A 57 -1.38 -7.45 -7.05
N GLN A 58 -2.01 -6.64 -7.89
CA GLN A 58 -1.76 -5.20 -7.98
C GLN A 58 -2.07 -4.51 -6.64
N GLY A 59 -3.15 -4.95 -5.96
CA GLY A 59 -3.52 -4.42 -4.64
C GLY A 59 -2.48 -4.77 -3.56
N HIS A 60 -1.96 -5.99 -3.56
CA HIS A 60 -0.94 -6.43 -2.60
C HIS A 60 0.41 -5.74 -2.83
N ILE A 61 0.89 -5.71 -4.07
CA ILE A 61 2.17 -5.05 -4.41
C ILE A 61 2.05 -3.54 -4.23
N GLY A 62 0.96 -2.93 -4.72
CA GLY A 62 0.71 -1.50 -4.57
C GLY A 62 0.64 -1.08 -3.10
N GLY A 63 -0.04 -1.88 -2.27
CA GLY A 63 -0.07 -1.70 -0.82
C GLY A 63 1.33 -1.74 -0.21
N LEU A 64 2.08 -2.82 -0.44
CA LEU A 64 3.45 -3.02 0.08
C LEU A 64 4.37 -1.85 -0.26
N VAL A 65 4.39 -1.44 -1.53
CA VAL A 65 5.24 -0.34 -2.02
C VAL A 65 4.81 0.98 -1.39
N THR A 66 3.51 1.28 -1.38
CA THR A 66 3.00 2.53 -0.80
C THR A 66 3.34 2.63 0.68
N GLY A 67 3.09 1.58 1.45
CA GLY A 67 3.40 1.54 2.88
C GLY A 67 4.88 1.67 3.17
N ALA A 68 5.74 1.01 2.38
CA ALA A 68 7.19 1.14 2.50
C ALA A 68 7.67 2.57 2.19
N VAL A 69 7.17 3.20 1.14
CA VAL A 69 7.54 4.58 0.75
C VAL A 69 7.11 5.58 1.82
N VAL A 70 5.87 5.49 2.30
CA VAL A 70 5.36 6.39 3.36
C VAL A 70 6.16 6.18 4.64
N ALA A 71 6.41 4.94 5.06
CA ALA A 71 7.24 4.67 6.22
C ALA A 71 8.67 5.18 6.05
N ALA A 72 9.26 5.08 4.85
CA ALA A 72 10.60 5.60 4.59
C ALA A 72 10.64 7.12 4.73
N ALA A 73 9.64 7.84 4.21
CA ALA A 73 9.53 9.29 4.34
C ALA A 73 9.45 9.72 5.83
N PHE A 74 8.70 8.98 6.64
CA PHE A 74 8.56 9.27 8.07
C PHE A 74 9.76 8.85 8.91
N ALA A 75 10.33 7.69 8.59
CA ALA A 75 11.43 7.11 9.31
C ALA A 75 12.69 7.92 9.00
N TYR A 76 13.10 8.06 7.75
CA TYR A 76 14.37 8.70 7.41
C TYR A 76 14.34 10.25 7.42
N ALA A 77 13.25 10.87 7.87
CA ALA A 77 13.15 12.32 8.02
C ALA A 77 14.30 12.91 8.88
N PRO A 78 15.05 13.91 8.37
CA PRO A 78 16.13 14.57 9.11
C PRO A 78 15.64 15.18 10.42
N ARG A 79 16.42 15.08 11.50
CA ARG A 79 16.02 15.55 12.83
C ARG A 79 15.60 17.02 12.85
N GLN A 80 16.32 17.88 12.13
CA GLN A 80 16.06 19.32 12.07
C GLN A 80 14.75 19.67 11.34
N GLN A 81 14.29 18.82 10.43
CA GLN A 81 13.13 19.09 9.58
C GLN A 81 12.03 18.04 9.75
N ARG A 82 12.07 17.26 10.84
CA ARG A 82 11.24 16.06 11.01
C ARG A 82 9.76 16.38 10.89
N THR A 83 9.30 17.43 11.57
CA THR A 83 7.90 17.88 11.52
C THR A 83 7.50 18.33 10.11
N LEU A 84 8.36 19.08 9.43
CA LEU A 84 8.10 19.57 8.06
C LEU A 84 7.98 18.41 7.07
N VAL A 85 8.92 17.46 7.11
CA VAL A 85 8.91 16.29 6.22
C VAL A 85 7.71 15.39 6.50
N GLN A 86 7.39 15.14 7.77
CA GLN A 86 6.24 14.31 8.13
C GLN A 86 4.91 14.98 7.77
N ALA A 87 4.74 16.27 8.07
CA ALA A 87 3.56 17.02 7.69
C ALA A 87 3.43 17.10 6.16
N GLY A 88 4.54 17.39 5.46
CA GLY A 88 4.59 17.40 4.01
C GLY A 88 4.22 16.06 3.39
N ALA A 89 4.74 14.95 3.93
CA ALA A 89 4.40 13.60 3.49
C ALA A 89 2.92 13.28 3.73
N THR A 90 2.36 13.62 4.90
CA THR A 90 0.93 13.44 5.19
C THR A 90 0.06 14.23 4.22
N VAL A 91 0.35 15.51 4.01
CA VAL A 91 -0.41 16.37 3.11
C VAL A 91 -0.29 15.86 1.68
N ALA A 92 0.91 15.47 1.24
CA ALA A 92 1.12 14.92 -0.10
C ALA A 92 0.32 13.63 -0.32
N VAL A 93 0.31 12.70 0.65
CA VAL A 93 -0.48 11.47 0.58
C VAL A 93 -1.98 11.77 0.56
N LEU A 94 -2.44 12.71 1.40
CA LEU A 94 -3.84 13.12 1.44
C LEU A 94 -4.28 13.73 0.09
N VAL A 95 -3.49 14.66 -0.45
CA VAL A 95 -3.75 15.29 -1.75
C VAL A 95 -3.77 14.25 -2.86
N LEU A 96 -2.82 13.30 -2.85
CA LEU A 96 -2.79 12.21 -3.82
C LEU A 96 -4.06 11.35 -3.74
N PHE A 97 -4.51 10.99 -2.54
CA PHE A 97 -5.74 10.21 -2.35
C PHE A 97 -6.98 10.97 -2.83
N VAL A 98 -7.10 12.26 -2.51
CA VAL A 98 -8.20 13.09 -2.99
C VAL A 98 -8.17 13.19 -4.52
N ALA A 99 -7.01 13.44 -5.12
CA ALA A 99 -6.87 13.52 -6.57
C ALA A 99 -7.25 12.20 -7.26
N LEU A 100 -6.77 11.06 -6.75
CA LEU A 100 -7.12 9.73 -7.27
C LEU A 100 -8.61 9.41 -7.11
N MET A 101 -9.22 9.82 -5.98
CA MET A 101 -10.66 9.65 -5.75
C MET A 101 -11.49 10.48 -6.73
N LEU A 102 -11.13 11.74 -6.93
CA LEU A 102 -11.81 12.63 -7.89
C LEU A 102 -11.67 12.10 -9.32
N TRP A 103 -10.46 11.69 -9.70
CA TRP A 103 -10.19 11.10 -11.02
C TRP A 103 -11.03 9.84 -11.24
N ARG A 104 -11.02 8.91 -10.28
CA ARG A 104 -11.82 7.68 -10.36
C ARG A 104 -13.31 7.97 -10.41
N THR A 105 -13.77 8.97 -9.66
CA THR A 105 -15.18 9.37 -9.65
C THR A 105 -15.62 9.97 -10.98
N ALA A 106 -14.77 10.80 -11.61
CA ALA A 106 -15.02 11.36 -12.92
C ALA A 106 -15.12 10.26 -14.00
N ASP A 107 -14.17 9.32 -14.00
CA ASP A 107 -14.13 8.17 -14.91
C ASP A 107 -15.38 7.26 -14.76
N LEU A 108 -15.83 7.03 -13.52
CA LEU A 108 -17.05 6.26 -13.30
C LEU A 108 -18.30 7.00 -13.81
N ARG A 109 -18.35 8.33 -13.68
CA ARG A 109 -19.49 9.13 -14.18
C ARG A 109 -19.57 9.11 -15.71
N THR A 110 -18.44 9.20 -16.41
CA THR A 110 -18.41 9.10 -17.88
C THR A 110 -18.85 7.71 -18.35
N LEU A 111 -18.38 6.64 -17.71
CA LEU A 111 -18.80 5.26 -18.02
C LEU A 111 -20.30 5.02 -17.79
N MET A 112 -20.91 5.73 -16.84
CA MET A 112 -22.35 5.64 -16.55
C MET A 112 -23.20 6.61 -17.39
N GLY A 113 -22.60 7.42 -18.26
CA GLY A 113 -23.31 8.41 -19.08
C GLY A 113 -23.89 9.59 -18.30
N LEU A 114 -23.33 9.88 -17.11
CA LEU A 114 -23.79 10.95 -16.20
C LEU A 114 -22.90 12.20 -16.26
N ALA A 115 -22.04 12.31 -17.27
CA ALA A 115 -21.05 13.39 -17.45
C ALA A 115 -21.23 14.06 -18.81
#